data_AF-A0A1S8WU98-F1
#
_entry.id   AF-A0A1S8WU98-F1
#
_cell.length_a   1.000
_cell.length_b   1.000
_cell.length_c   1.000
_cell.angle_alpha   90.00
_cell.angle_beta   90.00
_cell.angle_gamma   90.00
#
_symmetry.space_group_name_H-M   'P 1'
#
loop_
_entity.id
_entity.type
_entity.pdbx_description
1 polymer ?
#
loop_
_entity_poly.entity_id
_entity_poly.type
_entity_poly.pdbx_seq_one_letter_code
_entity_poly.pdbx_strand_id
1 'polypeptide(L)'
;AEALQHEETDLWQACLLSEKRIASWNEEDSAKALENNTARTIHRSRSVPWLDVTKDLTPEVVEYEHFLESTGGRFGGWTDKEHAIFLKFFNRPATTSVSKSGDSVKEEDKQSGCAVDSGSAEKRRQFGDATISSQIDNTGEDKQLSRVLVLHRKVSLLIGTKSPEEVLAHEAWWKRLRELEKSKRQAIQKWRTSKQTATASDNKDSSAQSNTVTPMTKAEMEAKRTAVEQWRQQQEKQRKQKKEAEIAEEINNAEKQKQLVQQHREESKKKISEYQTAKDLRELQMACHLAEQAEEERIIVRQRLNESADRIISRNQSLSNRQRARKESLKQTQLAPKSKQCKIVDKQVYAERDFQRLTQLTDSWKQRLEAPREPCSIQTGLNPESRPIRMKPQWMRKD
;
A
#
# COMPACT_ATOMS: atom_id res chain seq x y z
N ALA A 1 -32.93 25.04 -17.30
CA ALA A 1 -31.98 25.92 -16.58
C ALA A 1 -32.31 25.92 -15.09
N GLU A 2 -33.54 26.27 -14.69
CA GLU A 2 -33.95 26.31 -13.27
C GLU A 2 -33.90 24.93 -12.57
N ALA A 3 -34.28 23.84 -13.25
CA ALA A 3 -34.20 22.49 -12.66
C ALA A 3 -32.77 22.05 -12.31
N LEU A 4 -31.79 22.45 -13.13
CA LEU A 4 -30.37 22.15 -12.89
C LEU A 4 -29.80 23.01 -11.75
N GLN A 5 -30.28 24.24 -11.60
CA GLN A 5 -29.91 25.09 -10.47
C GLN A 5 -30.45 24.54 -9.15
N HIS A 6 -31.67 24.00 -9.14
CA HIS A 6 -32.21 23.31 -7.97
C HIS A 6 -31.40 22.07 -7.59
N GLU A 7 -31.07 21.23 -8.58
CA GLU A 7 -30.25 20.04 -8.35
C GLU A 7 -28.84 20.40 -7.84
N GLU A 8 -28.22 21.45 -8.38
CA GLU A 8 -26.94 21.97 -7.91
C GLU A 8 -27.03 22.47 -6.46
N THR A 9 -28.09 23.19 -6.09
CA THR A 9 -28.30 23.64 -4.70
C THR A 9 -28.52 22.47 -3.74
N ASP A 10 -29.26 21.44 -4.15
CA ASP A 10 -29.56 20.28 -3.32
C ASP A 10 -28.29 19.45 -3.08
N LEU A 11 -27.48 19.25 -4.12
CA LEU A 11 -26.19 18.57 -4.01
C LEU A 11 -25.23 19.35 -3.11
N TRP A 12 -25.19 20.67 -3.23
CA TRP A 12 -24.34 21.51 -2.40
C TRP A 12 -24.74 21.44 -0.91
N GLN A 13 -26.05 21.46 -0.62
CA GLN A 13 -26.55 21.26 0.73
C GLN A 13 -26.23 19.86 1.27
N ALA A 14 -26.34 18.82 0.44
CA ALA A 14 -25.97 17.45 0.81
C ALA A 14 -24.48 17.31 1.13
N CYS A 15 -23.60 17.99 0.36
CA CYS A 15 -22.17 18.06 0.65
C CYS A 15 -21.90 18.73 2.00
N LEU A 16 -22.50 19.89 2.27
CA LEU A 16 -22.34 20.59 3.56
C LEU A 16 -22.81 19.76 4.76
N LEU A 17 -23.94 19.06 4.63
CA LEU A 17 -24.44 18.19 5.69
C LEU A 17 -23.50 17.01 5.94
N SER A 18 -22.88 16.48 4.88
CA SER A 18 -21.90 15.41 4.97
C SER A 18 -20.61 15.88 5.65
N GLU A 19 -20.12 17.08 5.32
CA GLU A 19 -18.96 17.70 5.99
C GLU A 19 -19.21 17.93 7.48
N LYS A 20 -20.38 18.46 7.85
CA LYS A 20 -20.78 18.63 9.26
C LYS A 20 -20.84 17.29 10.00
N ARG A 21 -21.34 16.23 9.33
CA ARG A 21 -21.38 14.88 9.91
C ARG A 21 -19.98 14.31 10.10
N ILE A 22 -19.09 14.47 9.12
CA ILE A 22 -17.69 14.03 9.24
C ILE A 22 -16.97 14.81 10.36
N ALA A 23 -17.23 16.10 10.51
CA ALA A 23 -16.71 16.90 11.62
C ALA A 23 -17.19 16.38 12.98
N SER A 24 -18.47 16.04 13.11
CA SER A 24 -19.01 15.45 14.35
C SER A 24 -18.39 14.10 14.72
N TRP A 25 -17.98 13.29 13.74
CA TRP A 25 -17.27 12.04 14.02
C TRP A 25 -15.88 12.29 14.62
N ASN A 26 -15.16 13.30 14.13
CA ASN A 26 -13.87 13.69 14.71
C ASN A 26 -14.01 14.30 16.12
N GLU A 27 -15.07 15.05 16.38
CA GLU A 27 -15.38 15.57 17.72
C GLU A 27 -15.79 14.46 18.69
N GLU A 28 -16.61 13.50 18.27
CA GLU A 28 -16.97 12.35 19.11
C GLU A 28 -15.78 11.43 19.40
N ASP A 29 -14.90 11.20 18.43
CA ASP A 29 -13.70 10.38 18.63
C ASP A 29 -12.66 11.08 19.50
N SER A 30 -12.52 12.41 19.39
CA SER A 30 -11.64 13.20 20.26
C SER A 30 -12.22 13.35 21.68
N ALA A 31 -13.54 13.52 21.83
CA ALA A 31 -14.21 13.53 23.12
C ALA A 31 -14.12 12.16 23.82
N LYS A 32 -14.33 11.05 23.09
CA LYS A 32 -14.14 9.68 23.62
C LYS A 32 -12.68 9.41 23.95
N ALA A 33 -11.72 9.90 23.17
CA ALA A 33 -10.29 9.77 23.48
C ALA A 33 -9.91 10.55 24.76
N LEU A 34 -10.46 11.75 24.93
CA LEU A 34 -10.26 12.57 26.13
C LEU A 34 -10.94 11.94 27.36
N GLU A 35 -12.17 11.44 27.22
CA GLU A 35 -12.93 10.80 28.29
C GLU A 35 -12.30 9.47 28.73
N ASN A 36 -11.80 8.67 27.79
CA ASN A 36 -11.06 7.44 28.09
C ASN A 36 -9.70 7.71 28.77
N ASN A 37 -9.02 8.79 28.41
CA ASN A 37 -7.80 9.23 29.10
C ASN A 37 -8.10 9.80 30.49
N THR A 38 -9.18 10.56 30.65
CA THR A 38 -9.57 11.16 31.93
C THR A 38 -10.10 10.10 32.91
N ALA A 39 -10.91 9.15 32.43
CA ALA A 39 -11.38 8.01 33.22
C ALA A 39 -10.23 7.08 33.65
N ARG A 40 -9.23 6.83 32.77
CA ARG A 40 -8.01 6.10 33.14
C ARG A 40 -7.14 6.85 34.15
N THR A 41 -7.13 8.18 34.11
CA THR A 41 -6.37 9.01 35.05
C THR A 41 -7.06 9.05 36.42
N ILE A 42 -8.39 9.24 36.48
CA ILE A 42 -9.18 9.27 37.72
C ILE A 42 -9.16 7.91 38.44
N HIS A 43 -9.19 6.79 37.70
CA HIS A 43 -9.07 5.46 38.32
C HIS A 43 -7.67 5.16 38.88
N ARG A 44 -6.64 5.93 38.50
CA ARG A 44 -5.29 5.86 39.08
C ARG A 44 -5.09 6.82 40.27
N SER A 45 -5.83 7.91 40.31
CA SER A 45 -5.78 8.92 41.38
C SER A 45 -6.58 8.55 42.64
N ARG A 46 -7.32 7.42 42.63
CA ARG A 46 -7.92 6.86 43.85
C ARG A 46 -6.90 5.99 44.61
N SER A 47 -5.69 6.50 44.78
CA SER A 47 -4.80 6.01 45.84
C SER A 47 -5.32 6.56 47.17
N VAL A 48 -5.38 5.65 48.13
CA VAL A 48 -5.83 5.88 49.50
C VAL A 48 -5.09 7.10 50.09
N PRO A 49 -5.78 8.13 50.63
CA PRO A 49 -5.14 9.32 51.23
C PRO A 49 -4.32 9.09 52.51
N TRP A 50 -3.89 7.86 52.79
CA TRP A 50 -3.22 7.48 54.02
C TRP A 50 -2.03 6.58 53.72
N LEU A 51 -1.04 7.11 53.02
CA LEU A 51 0.38 6.82 53.25
C LEU A 51 1.15 7.71 52.29
N ASP A 52 2.00 8.55 52.86
CA ASP A 52 3.05 9.27 52.14
C ASP A 52 4.12 8.22 51.72
N VAL A 53 3.78 7.38 50.73
CA VAL A 53 4.53 6.18 50.30
C VAL A 53 5.94 6.56 49.80
N THR A 54 6.17 7.81 49.44
CA THR A 54 7.47 8.30 48.94
C THR A 54 8.59 8.28 50.01
N LYS A 55 8.27 8.13 51.30
CA LYS A 55 9.28 8.08 52.38
C LYS A 55 9.99 6.74 52.53
N ASP A 56 9.40 5.65 52.03
CA ASP A 56 9.95 4.28 52.18
C ASP A 56 10.37 3.63 50.85
N LEU A 57 10.29 4.37 49.74
CA LEU A 57 10.72 3.88 48.42
C LEU A 57 12.23 4.07 48.25
N THR A 58 12.88 3.07 47.64
CA THR A 58 14.31 3.20 47.32
C THR A 58 14.47 4.31 46.27
N PRO A 59 15.57 5.08 46.31
CA PRO A 59 15.76 6.25 45.43
C PRO A 59 15.68 5.90 43.94
N GLU A 60 16.02 4.68 43.56
CA GLU A 60 15.95 4.18 42.18
C GLU A 60 14.50 3.97 41.71
N VAL A 61 13.57 3.67 42.61
CA VAL A 61 12.14 3.55 42.29
C VAL A 61 11.54 4.94 42.08
N VAL A 62 11.96 5.92 42.88
CA VAL A 62 11.53 7.33 42.75
C VAL A 62 12.07 7.93 41.45
N GLU A 63 13.35 7.69 41.12
CA GLU A 63 13.93 8.15 39.86
C GLU A 63 13.20 7.57 38.64
N TYR A 64 12.81 6.29 38.70
CA TYR A 64 12.01 5.65 37.65
C TYR A 64 10.62 6.28 37.50
N GLU A 65 9.94 6.58 38.61
CA GLU A 65 8.61 7.20 38.57
C GLU A 65 8.66 8.63 38.06
N HIS A 66 9.60 9.44 38.54
CA HIS A 66 9.83 10.80 38.05
C HIS A 66 10.23 10.81 36.56
N PHE A 67 11.01 9.82 36.11
CA PHE A 67 11.34 9.68 34.70
C PHE A 67 10.12 9.38 33.83
N LEU A 68 9.19 8.54 34.30
CA LEU A 68 7.93 8.29 33.59
C LEU A 68 7.02 9.52 33.56
N GLU A 69 6.93 10.26 34.66
CA GLU A 69 6.09 11.46 34.74
C GLU A 69 6.60 12.59 33.84
N SER A 70 7.92 12.81 33.80
CA SER A 70 8.54 13.85 32.98
C SER A 70 8.57 13.55 31.48
N THR A 71 8.56 12.28 31.08
CA THR A 71 8.73 11.89 29.66
C THR A 71 7.44 11.50 28.94
N GLY A 72 6.27 11.68 29.56
CA GLY A 72 4.98 11.36 28.94
C GLY A 72 4.54 9.90 29.13
N GLY A 73 4.91 9.30 30.25
CA GLY A 73 4.41 8.01 30.72
C GLY A 73 5.12 6.80 30.12
N ARG A 74 4.43 5.65 30.16
CA ARG A 74 4.98 4.32 29.84
C ARG A 74 5.48 4.18 28.39
N PHE A 75 4.99 5.01 27.48
CA PHE A 75 5.37 5.00 26.07
C PHE A 75 6.12 6.26 25.63
N GLY A 76 6.51 7.14 26.56
CA GLY A 76 7.30 8.33 26.22
C GLY A 76 6.56 9.33 25.33
N GLY A 77 5.22 9.43 25.45
CA GLY A 77 4.38 10.23 24.56
C GLY A 77 4.11 9.63 23.17
N TRP A 78 4.49 8.37 22.93
CA TRP A 78 4.16 7.63 21.71
C TRP A 78 2.88 6.82 21.88
N THR A 79 2.13 6.62 20.81
CA THR A 79 0.97 5.72 20.83
C THR A 79 1.41 4.26 20.87
N ASP A 80 0.55 3.38 21.40
CA ASP A 80 0.81 1.94 21.49
C ASP A 80 1.22 1.32 20.15
N LYS A 81 0.61 1.78 19.05
CA LYS A 81 0.90 1.30 17.69
C LYS A 81 2.28 1.74 17.20
N GLU A 82 2.62 3.01 17.39
CA GLU A 82 3.93 3.57 17.00
C GLU A 82 5.07 2.92 17.80
N HIS A 83 4.86 2.76 19.10
CA HIS A 83 5.82 2.11 19.99
C HIS A 83 6.01 0.62 19.62
N ALA A 84 4.96 -0.10 19.25
CA ALA A 84 5.07 -1.49 18.79
C ALA A 84 5.87 -1.62 17.48
N ILE A 85 5.67 -0.69 16.54
CA ILE A 85 6.47 -0.63 15.31
C ILE A 85 7.93 -0.39 15.63
N PHE A 86 8.24 0.58 16.51
CA PHE A 86 9.60 0.83 16.99
C PHE A 86 10.24 -0.45 17.57
N LEU A 87 9.59 -1.11 18.52
CA LEU A 87 10.15 -2.31 19.16
C LEU A 87 10.45 -3.45 18.18
N LYS A 88 9.69 -3.58 17.08
CA LYS A 88 9.95 -4.60 16.05
C LYS A 88 11.34 -4.47 15.41
N PHE A 89 11.88 -3.26 15.34
CA PHE A 89 13.20 -3.00 14.75
C PHE A 89 14.31 -2.98 15.80
N PHE A 90 14.03 -2.52 17.01
CA PHE A 90 15.05 -2.30 18.04
C PHE A 90 15.18 -3.42 19.09
N ASN A 91 14.25 -4.40 19.16
CA ASN A 91 14.38 -5.58 20.03
C ASN A 91 14.99 -6.81 19.33
N ARG A 92 15.42 -6.72 18.07
CA ARG A 92 16.03 -7.87 17.39
C ARG A 92 17.48 -8.03 17.86
N PRO A 93 17.84 -9.10 18.60
CA PRO A 93 19.25 -9.35 18.89
C PRO A 93 19.96 -9.52 17.55
N ALA A 94 21.08 -8.83 17.37
CA ALA A 94 21.91 -8.92 16.18
C ALA A 94 22.31 -10.39 15.98
N THR A 95 21.60 -11.11 15.11
CA THR A 95 21.96 -12.48 14.75
C THR A 95 23.28 -12.38 14.00
N THR A 96 24.34 -12.78 14.70
CA THR A 96 25.68 -13.03 14.20
C THR A 96 25.58 -13.93 12.96
N SER A 97 25.74 -13.36 11.78
CA SER A 97 26.00 -14.10 10.55
C SER A 97 27.44 -14.61 10.59
N VAL A 98 27.66 -15.73 11.27
CA VAL A 98 28.84 -16.57 11.07
C VAL A 98 28.40 -17.71 10.17
N SER A 99 28.57 -17.51 8.87
CA SER A 99 28.57 -18.57 7.88
C SER A 99 29.78 -19.46 8.15
N LYS A 100 29.56 -20.56 8.85
CA LYS A 100 30.55 -21.62 9.07
C LYS A 100 30.44 -22.60 7.90
N SER A 101 31.30 -22.42 6.91
CA SER A 101 31.69 -23.46 5.96
C SER A 101 32.37 -24.60 6.73
N GLY A 102 31.97 -25.84 6.47
CA GLY A 102 32.59 -27.02 7.05
C GLY A 102 31.93 -28.28 6.53
N ASP A 103 32.55 -28.83 5.49
CA ASP A 103 32.37 -30.18 4.95
C ASP A 103 32.10 -31.26 6.02
N SER A 104 31.15 -32.14 5.72
CA SER A 104 31.34 -33.56 5.98
C SER A 104 30.48 -34.39 5.03
N VAL A 105 31.17 -35.04 4.11
CA VAL A 105 30.74 -36.18 3.30
C VAL A 105 30.15 -37.30 4.17
N LYS A 106 29.06 -37.91 3.70
CA LYS A 106 28.83 -39.37 3.67
C LYS A 106 27.58 -39.72 2.81
N GLU A 107 27.81 -40.68 1.92
CA GLU A 107 26.86 -41.41 1.06
C GLU A 107 25.79 -42.20 1.88
N GLU A 108 24.68 -42.77 1.38
CA GLU A 108 24.29 -43.33 0.07
C GLU A 108 22.74 -43.23 -0.16
N ASP A 109 22.35 -43.32 -1.44
CA ASP A 109 21.20 -44.03 -2.02
C ASP A 109 19.72 -43.78 -1.60
N LYS A 110 18.94 -43.18 -2.51
CA LYS A 110 18.02 -43.92 -3.43
C LYS A 110 17.26 -42.99 -4.40
N GLN A 111 17.09 -43.50 -5.62
CA GLN A 111 16.52 -42.90 -6.83
C GLN A 111 15.04 -42.49 -6.74
N SER A 112 14.70 -41.42 -7.49
CA SER A 112 13.51 -41.23 -8.36
C SER A 112 13.48 -39.73 -8.70
N GLY A 113 13.47 -39.20 -9.91
CA GLY A 113 13.07 -39.69 -11.23
C GLY A 113 12.36 -38.52 -11.93
N CYS A 114 12.89 -38.10 -13.08
CA CYS A 114 12.32 -37.15 -14.06
C CYS A 114 12.36 -35.63 -13.76
N ALA A 115 13.19 -34.89 -14.51
CA ALA A 115 12.69 -34.01 -15.58
C ALA A 115 13.85 -33.39 -16.39
N VAL A 116 13.58 -33.21 -17.68
CA VAL A 116 14.48 -32.86 -18.77
C VAL A 116 14.74 -31.35 -18.85
N ASP A 117 16.02 -31.01 -18.84
CA ASP A 117 16.79 -30.08 -19.68
C ASP A 117 16.25 -28.73 -20.23
N SER A 118 17.01 -27.69 -19.85
CA SER A 118 17.65 -26.65 -20.68
C SER A 118 16.95 -25.37 -21.21
N GLY A 119 17.51 -24.23 -20.73
CA GLY A 119 17.83 -23.00 -21.48
C GLY A 119 16.76 -21.90 -21.48
N SER A 120 17.03 -20.59 -21.51
CA SER A 120 18.25 -19.78 -21.53
C SER A 120 17.84 -18.30 -21.37
N ALA A 121 18.67 -17.53 -20.65
CA ALA A 121 19.01 -16.09 -20.83
C ALA A 121 17.96 -14.96 -21.05
N GLU A 122 18.10 -13.94 -20.17
CA GLU A 122 18.26 -12.50 -20.47
C GLU A 122 17.10 -11.59 -20.96
N LYS A 123 16.71 -10.63 -20.08
CA LYS A 123 16.93 -9.16 -20.18
C LYS A 123 16.04 -8.44 -19.17
N ARG A 124 16.59 -7.90 -18.07
CA ARG A 124 17.10 -6.51 -17.93
C ARG A 124 16.10 -5.44 -18.41
N ARG A 125 15.43 -4.77 -17.45
CA ARG A 125 15.14 -3.34 -17.55
C ARG A 125 15.54 -2.65 -16.24
N GLN A 126 16.60 -1.86 -16.37
CA GLN A 126 17.06 -0.85 -15.43
C GLN A 126 16.06 0.32 -15.41
N PHE A 127 15.76 0.86 -14.24
CA PHE A 127 15.42 2.26 -14.07
C PHE A 127 16.33 2.86 -13.00
N GLY A 128 16.84 4.05 -13.30
CA GLY A 128 18.14 4.55 -12.87
C GLY A 128 18.25 4.93 -11.40
N ASP A 129 19.40 4.56 -10.84
CA ASP A 129 19.94 5.13 -9.61
C ASP A 129 21.01 6.15 -10.01
N ALA A 130 20.73 7.43 -9.79
CA ALA A 130 21.67 8.52 -10.02
C ALA A 130 22.62 8.58 -8.83
N THR A 131 23.77 7.93 -8.96
CA THR A 131 24.91 8.02 -8.06
C THR A 131 25.36 9.48 -7.90
N ILE A 132 25.05 10.10 -6.77
CA ILE A 132 25.87 11.20 -6.23
C ILE A 132 27.05 10.53 -5.53
N SER A 133 28.17 10.49 -6.25
CA SER A 133 29.47 10.13 -5.71
C SER A 133 29.96 11.28 -4.83
N SER A 134 30.00 11.08 -3.51
CA SER A 134 30.98 11.77 -2.66
C SER A 134 31.81 10.71 -1.95
N GLN A 135 33.02 10.57 -2.45
CA GLN A 135 34.11 9.80 -1.91
C GLN A 135 34.49 10.39 -0.54
N ILE A 136 34.12 9.70 0.54
CA ILE A 136 34.62 9.97 1.89
C ILE A 136 35.02 8.61 2.47
N ASP A 137 36.31 8.48 2.77
CA ASP A 137 36.90 7.34 3.43
C ASP A 137 36.30 7.20 4.84
N ASN A 138 35.31 6.33 4.96
CA ASN A 138 34.53 6.17 6.18
C ASN A 138 35.08 5.00 7.01
N THR A 139 35.61 5.36 8.17
CA THR A 139 36.09 4.46 9.22
C THR A 139 34.95 3.61 9.79
N GLY A 140 35.27 2.57 10.56
CA GLY A 140 34.28 1.59 11.05
C GLY A 140 33.08 2.19 11.82
N GLU A 141 33.24 3.38 12.39
CA GLU A 141 32.22 4.09 13.16
C GLU A 141 31.20 4.81 12.24
N ASP A 142 31.66 5.39 11.13
CA ASP A 142 30.80 6.05 10.14
C ASP A 142 29.83 5.07 9.47
N LYS A 143 30.26 3.82 9.29
CA LYS A 143 29.41 2.72 8.77
C LYS A 143 28.32 2.31 9.78
N GLN A 144 28.59 2.40 11.08
CA GLN A 144 27.56 2.13 12.10
C GLN A 144 26.57 3.28 12.20
N LEU A 145 27.03 4.52 12.20
CA LEU A 145 26.18 5.71 12.18
C LEU A 145 25.28 5.73 10.94
N SER A 146 25.82 5.39 9.77
CA SER A 146 25.05 5.24 8.54
C SER A 146 23.95 4.18 8.66
N ARG A 147 24.24 3.02 9.26
CA ARG A 147 23.23 1.96 9.49
C ARG A 147 22.14 2.40 10.46
N VAL A 148 22.49 3.08 11.54
CA VAL A 148 21.54 3.61 12.54
C VAL A 148 20.62 4.65 11.90
N LEU A 149 21.18 5.58 11.14
CA LEU A 149 20.39 6.60 10.43
C LEU A 149 19.45 5.99 9.38
N VAL A 150 19.88 4.94 8.66
CA VAL A 150 19.03 4.21 7.71
C VAL A 150 17.87 3.52 8.43
N LEU A 151 18.11 2.92 9.61
CA LEU A 151 17.06 2.31 10.41
C LEU A 151 16.05 3.35 10.93
N HIS A 152 16.53 4.51 11.38
CA HIS A 152 15.66 5.57 11.92
C HIS A 152 14.75 6.14 10.83
N ARG A 153 15.28 6.34 9.62
CA ARG A 153 14.49 6.73 8.44
C ARG A 153 13.44 5.67 8.08
N LYS A 154 13.82 4.39 8.10
CA LYS A 154 12.89 3.29 7.79
C LYS A 154 11.75 3.18 8.82
N VAL A 155 12.05 3.34 10.09
CA VAL A 155 11.06 3.31 11.18
C VAL A 155 10.15 4.54 11.10
N SER A 156 10.71 5.73 10.86
CA SER A 156 9.95 6.96 10.64
C SER A 156 8.96 6.82 9.47
N LEU A 157 9.38 6.26 8.33
CA LEU A 157 8.49 6.01 7.18
C LEU A 157 7.35 5.03 7.48
N LEU A 158 7.59 4.03 8.34
CA LEU A 158 6.55 3.06 8.74
C LEU A 158 5.57 3.64 9.75
N ILE A 159 6.02 4.58 10.57
CA ILE A 159 5.20 5.25 11.58
C ILE A 159 4.40 6.40 10.96
N GLY A 160 4.98 7.14 10.01
CA GLY A 160 4.32 8.21 9.24
C GLY A 160 4.07 9.51 10.03
N THR A 161 3.98 9.44 11.35
CA THR A 161 3.69 10.57 12.25
C THR A 161 4.92 11.15 12.93
N LYS A 162 6.06 10.44 12.90
CA LYS A 162 7.28 10.80 13.65
C LYS A 162 8.48 10.98 12.73
N SER A 163 9.30 11.99 13.01
CA SER A 163 10.51 12.26 12.24
C SER A 163 11.66 11.29 12.60
N PRO A 164 12.68 11.12 11.74
CA PRO A 164 13.84 10.28 12.06
C PRO A 164 14.62 10.77 13.30
N GLU A 165 14.58 12.07 13.60
CA GLU A 165 15.19 12.66 14.79
C GLU A 165 14.38 12.32 16.05
N GLU A 166 13.05 12.32 15.97
CA GLU A 166 12.17 11.88 17.05
C GLU A 166 12.33 10.39 17.35
N VAL A 167 12.54 9.56 16.31
CA VAL A 167 12.86 8.12 16.48
C VAL A 167 14.18 7.95 17.23
N LEU A 168 15.18 8.79 16.96
CA LEU A 168 16.47 8.77 17.67
C LEU A 168 16.32 9.18 19.13
N ALA A 169 15.59 10.26 19.40
CA ALA A 169 15.30 10.71 20.77
C ALA A 169 14.53 9.63 21.54
N HIS A 170 13.59 8.95 20.90
CA HIS A 170 12.85 7.84 21.46
C HIS A 170 13.70 6.60 21.71
N GLU A 171 14.70 6.34 20.87
CA GLU A 171 15.69 5.27 21.10
C GLU A 171 16.53 5.57 22.35
N ALA A 172 17.00 6.81 22.51
CA ALA A 172 17.74 7.23 23.70
C ALA A 172 16.87 7.12 24.96
N TRP A 173 15.61 7.55 24.88
CA TRP A 173 14.61 7.37 25.94
C TRP A 173 14.41 5.89 26.29
N TRP A 174 14.24 5.02 25.29
CA TRP A 174 14.02 3.58 25.49
C TRP A 174 15.21 2.91 26.19
N LYS A 175 16.44 3.27 25.80
CA LYS A 175 17.67 2.80 26.48
C LYS A 175 17.71 3.24 27.93
N ARG A 176 17.38 4.51 28.22
CA ARG A 176 17.35 5.04 29.59
C ARG A 176 16.26 4.36 30.42
N LEU A 177 15.06 4.16 29.86
CA LEU A 177 13.97 3.45 30.52
C LEU A 177 14.38 2.04 30.92
N ARG A 178 15.04 1.30 30.02
CA ARG A 178 15.52 -0.06 30.29
C ARG A 178 16.55 -0.12 31.42
N GLU A 179 17.44 0.86 31.50
CA GLU A 179 18.41 0.93 32.59
C GLU A 179 17.73 1.23 33.92
N LEU A 180 16.77 2.16 33.94
CA LEU A 180 15.99 2.47 35.14
C LEU A 180 15.11 1.29 35.57
N GLU A 181 14.50 0.55 34.64
CA GLU A 181 13.77 -0.68 34.95
C GLU A 181 14.68 -1.75 35.58
N LYS A 182 15.91 -1.88 35.07
CA LYS A 182 16.90 -2.81 35.62
C LYS A 182 17.35 -2.38 37.02
N SER A 183 17.65 -1.11 37.21
CA SER A 183 18.02 -0.52 38.51
C SER A 183 16.90 -0.71 39.54
N LYS A 184 15.66 -0.39 39.17
CA LYS A 184 14.45 -0.64 39.98
C LYS A 184 14.31 -2.12 40.38
N ARG A 185 14.47 -3.05 39.43
CA ARG A 185 14.39 -4.50 39.73
C ARG A 185 15.49 -4.93 40.71
N GLN A 186 16.70 -4.42 40.53
CA GLN A 186 17.83 -4.72 41.43
C GLN A 186 17.61 -4.15 42.83
N ALA A 187 17.08 -2.94 42.96
CA ALA A 187 16.76 -2.32 44.25
C ALA A 187 15.67 -3.12 44.99
N ILE A 188 14.60 -3.51 44.29
CA ILE A 188 13.54 -4.37 44.86
C ILE A 188 14.10 -5.73 45.28
N GLN A 189 15.00 -6.33 44.48
CA GLN A 189 15.63 -7.60 44.81
C GLN A 189 16.50 -7.47 46.07
N LYS A 190 17.34 -6.43 46.16
CA LYS A 190 18.14 -6.12 47.36
C LYS A 190 17.25 -5.96 48.60
N TRP A 191 16.16 -5.19 48.48
CA TRP A 191 15.19 -5.02 49.56
C TRP A 191 14.55 -6.35 49.99
N ARG A 192 14.15 -7.21 49.04
CA ARG A 192 13.58 -8.53 49.33
C ARG A 192 14.58 -9.43 50.04
N THR A 193 15.83 -9.48 49.58
CA THR A 193 16.88 -10.28 50.21
C THR A 193 17.18 -9.80 51.63
N SER A 194 17.28 -8.48 51.84
CA SER A 194 17.50 -7.89 53.18
C SER A 194 16.34 -8.16 54.13
N LYS A 195 15.09 -8.16 53.63
CA LYS A 195 13.90 -8.50 54.42
C LYS A 195 13.85 -9.97 54.81
N GLN A 196 14.20 -10.88 53.89
CA GLN A 196 14.27 -12.31 54.17
C GLN A 196 15.36 -12.66 55.20
N THR A 197 16.52 -12.00 55.14
CA THR A 197 17.58 -12.16 56.15
C THR A 197 17.18 -11.61 57.52
N ALA A 198 16.39 -10.53 57.58
CA ALA A 198 15.86 -10.00 58.83
C ALA A 198 14.84 -10.96 59.48
N THR A 199 13.93 -11.57 58.71
CA THR A 199 12.94 -12.53 59.23
C THR A 199 13.52 -13.89 59.63
N ALA A 200 14.67 -14.28 59.06
CA ALA A 200 15.38 -15.51 59.45
C ALA A 200 16.13 -15.36 60.78
N SER A 201 16.38 -14.12 61.22
CA SER A 201 17.01 -13.80 62.51
C SER A 201 16.04 -13.84 63.69
N ASP A 202 14.74 -13.64 63.47
CA ASP A 202 13.72 -13.48 64.52
C ASP A 202 13.02 -14.79 64.96
N ASN A 203 13.26 -15.92 64.28
CA ASN A 203 12.52 -17.18 64.51
C ASN A 203 13.18 -18.14 65.53
N LYS A 204 14.01 -17.65 66.45
CA LYS A 204 14.71 -18.52 67.43
C LYS A 204 14.16 -18.52 68.85
N ASP A 205 13.20 -17.65 69.20
CA ASP A 205 12.69 -17.57 70.58
C ASP A 205 11.16 -17.38 70.64
N SER A 206 10.42 -18.46 70.93
CA SER A 206 9.11 -18.45 71.64
C SER A 206 8.53 -19.88 71.64
N SER A 207 8.84 -20.73 72.62
CA SER A 207 8.19 -20.87 73.93
C SER A 207 6.75 -21.40 73.89
N ALA A 208 6.59 -22.56 74.54
CA ALA A 208 5.39 -23.36 74.69
C ALA A 208 4.42 -22.79 75.75
N GLN A 209 3.12 -22.93 75.53
CA GLN A 209 2.10 -22.81 76.57
C GLN A 209 0.98 -23.83 76.35
N SER A 210 0.86 -24.76 77.30
CA SER A 210 -0.18 -25.77 77.40
C SER A 210 -1.32 -25.26 78.28
N ASN A 211 -2.55 -25.32 77.75
CA ASN A 211 -3.77 -25.05 78.54
C ASN A 211 -4.54 -26.36 78.80
N THR A 212 -5.03 -26.42 80.04
CA THR A 212 -5.73 -27.52 80.71
C THR A 212 -7.03 -27.93 80.01
N VAL A 213 -7.21 -29.23 79.77
CA VAL A 213 -8.44 -29.81 79.19
C VAL A 213 -9.03 -30.85 80.14
N THR A 214 -10.31 -30.67 80.44
CA THR A 214 -11.21 -31.60 81.14
C THR A 214 -11.23 -32.96 80.45
N PRO A 215 -11.19 -34.10 81.17
CA PRO A 215 -11.11 -35.41 80.53
C PRO A 215 -12.45 -35.79 79.90
N MET A 216 -12.59 -35.54 78.59
CA MET A 216 -13.64 -36.17 77.78
C MET A 216 -13.38 -37.67 77.66
N THR A 217 -14.45 -38.46 77.64
CA THR A 217 -14.34 -39.90 77.41
C THR A 217 -13.80 -40.19 76.01
N LYS A 218 -13.06 -41.30 75.86
CA LYS A 218 -12.36 -41.66 74.61
C LYS A 218 -13.30 -41.74 73.40
N ALA A 219 -14.52 -42.20 73.61
CA ALA A 219 -15.55 -42.31 72.58
C ALA A 219 -16.11 -40.95 72.12
N GLU A 220 -16.28 -39.98 73.02
CA GLU A 220 -16.73 -38.63 72.66
C GLU A 220 -15.67 -37.86 71.86
N MET A 221 -14.40 -38.06 72.18
CA MET A 221 -13.27 -37.50 71.43
C MET A 221 -13.17 -38.09 70.03
N GLU A 222 -13.45 -39.38 69.88
CA GLU A 222 -13.44 -40.07 68.59
C GLU A 222 -14.64 -39.66 67.72
N ALA A 223 -15.84 -39.54 68.30
CA ALA A 223 -17.03 -39.02 67.62
C ALA A 223 -16.86 -37.56 67.16
N LYS A 224 -16.21 -36.72 67.97
CA LYS A 224 -15.89 -35.33 67.57
C LYS A 224 -14.86 -35.30 66.45
N ARG A 225 -13.86 -36.18 66.45
CA ARG A 225 -12.87 -36.28 65.36
C ARG A 225 -13.50 -36.71 64.05
N THR A 226 -14.37 -37.72 64.06
CA THR A 226 -15.06 -38.19 62.86
C THR A 226 -16.06 -37.16 62.32
N ALA A 227 -16.78 -36.45 63.19
CA ALA A 227 -17.66 -35.35 62.79
C ALA A 227 -16.90 -34.18 62.13
N VAL A 228 -15.74 -33.79 62.69
CA VAL A 228 -14.87 -32.77 62.10
C VAL A 228 -14.31 -33.22 60.74
N GLU A 229 -13.94 -34.49 60.61
CA GLU A 229 -13.43 -35.05 59.35
C GLU A 229 -14.52 -35.11 58.27
N GLN A 230 -15.73 -35.54 58.62
CA GLN A 230 -16.88 -35.52 57.71
C GLN A 230 -17.22 -34.09 57.26
N TRP A 231 -17.17 -33.12 58.18
CA TRP A 231 -17.36 -31.71 57.85
C TRP A 231 -16.27 -31.18 56.90
N ARG A 232 -14.99 -31.53 57.14
CA ARG A 232 -13.88 -31.19 56.23
C ARG A 232 -14.09 -31.76 54.84
N GLN A 233 -14.47 -33.04 54.75
CA GLN A 233 -14.75 -33.71 53.48
C GLN A 233 -15.94 -33.09 52.74
N GLN A 234 -17.01 -32.71 53.46
CA GLN A 234 -18.15 -32.04 52.87
C GLN A 234 -17.79 -30.64 52.33
N GLN A 235 -17.00 -29.87 53.10
CA GLN A 235 -16.50 -28.57 52.66
C GLN A 235 -15.57 -28.70 51.46
N GLU A 236 -14.71 -29.71 51.43
CA GLU A 236 -13.82 -29.96 50.31
C GLU A 236 -14.61 -30.34 49.04
N LYS A 237 -15.63 -31.20 49.16
CA LYS A 237 -16.54 -31.53 48.06
C LYS A 237 -17.27 -30.29 47.53
N GLN A 238 -17.81 -29.45 48.40
CA GLN A 238 -18.46 -28.20 47.98
C GLN A 238 -17.48 -27.25 47.28
N ARG A 239 -16.24 -27.13 47.76
CA ARG A 239 -15.21 -26.31 47.11
C ARG A 239 -14.81 -26.87 45.74
N LYS A 240 -14.73 -28.19 45.59
CA LYS A 240 -14.46 -28.84 44.29
C LYS A 240 -15.59 -28.58 43.31
N GLN A 241 -16.85 -28.80 43.71
CA GLN A 241 -18.02 -28.53 42.87
C GLN A 241 -18.12 -27.06 42.46
N LYS A 242 -17.85 -26.11 43.37
CA LYS A 242 -17.84 -24.68 43.03
C LYS A 242 -16.77 -24.34 41.99
N LYS A 243 -15.55 -24.88 42.13
CA LYS A 243 -14.47 -24.68 41.16
C LYS A 243 -14.78 -25.32 39.81
N GLU A 244 -15.36 -26.53 39.81
CA GLU A 244 -15.78 -27.20 38.58
C GLU A 244 -16.87 -26.42 37.86
N ALA A 245 -17.85 -25.87 38.59
CA ALA A 245 -18.88 -25.00 38.02
C ALA A 245 -18.30 -23.69 37.47
N GLU A 246 -17.36 -23.05 38.18
CA GLU A 246 -16.66 -21.84 37.73
C GLU A 246 -15.88 -22.07 36.44
N ILE A 247 -15.13 -23.18 36.35
CA ILE A 247 -14.39 -23.57 35.14
C ILE A 247 -15.36 -23.85 33.98
N ALA A 248 -16.49 -24.54 34.24
CA ALA A 248 -17.49 -24.82 33.22
C ALA A 248 -18.14 -23.54 32.67
N GLU A 249 -18.43 -22.56 33.53
CA GLU A 249 -18.95 -21.26 33.13
C GLU A 249 -17.92 -20.46 32.32
N GLU A 250 -16.65 -20.48 32.72
CA GLU A 250 -15.56 -19.83 31.98
C GLU A 250 -15.39 -20.43 30.58
N ILE A 251 -15.46 -21.76 30.44
CA ILE A 251 -15.44 -22.44 29.13
C ILE A 251 -16.62 -22.00 28.26
N ASN A 252 -17.84 -21.98 28.82
CA ASN A 252 -19.03 -21.55 28.09
C ASN A 252 -18.94 -20.10 27.63
N ASN A 253 -18.44 -19.21 28.49
CA ASN A 253 -18.23 -17.81 28.15
C ASN A 253 -17.16 -17.64 27.07
N ALA A 254 -16.06 -18.40 27.14
CA ALA A 254 -15.02 -18.42 26.11
C ALA A 254 -15.54 -18.93 24.76
N GLU A 255 -16.40 -19.96 24.75
CA GLU A 255 -17.05 -20.45 23.54
C GLU A 255 -17.98 -19.42 22.91
N LYS A 256 -18.82 -18.74 23.71
CA LYS A 256 -19.67 -17.63 23.23
C LYS A 256 -18.84 -16.51 22.61
N GLN A 257 -17.74 -16.12 23.25
CA GLN A 257 -16.82 -15.11 22.71
C GLN A 257 -16.21 -15.55 21.38
N LYS A 258 -15.77 -16.81 21.27
CA LYS A 258 -15.26 -17.37 20.00
C LYS A 258 -16.32 -17.35 18.89
N GLN A 259 -17.56 -17.68 19.20
CA GLN A 259 -18.67 -17.63 18.24
C GLN A 259 -18.94 -16.21 17.74
N LEU A 260 -18.97 -15.21 18.63
CA LEU A 260 -19.15 -13.80 18.25
C LEU A 260 -18.02 -13.31 17.33
N VAL A 261 -16.78 -13.63 17.66
CA VAL A 261 -15.61 -13.29 16.82
C VAL A 261 -15.71 -13.96 15.45
N GLN A 262 -16.16 -15.21 15.40
CA GLN A 262 -16.33 -15.94 14.15
C GLN A 262 -17.45 -15.33 13.29
N GLN A 263 -18.60 -15.01 13.87
CA GLN A 263 -19.70 -14.32 13.18
C GLN A 263 -19.24 -12.98 12.60
N HIS A 264 -18.57 -12.14 13.41
CA HIS A 264 -18.05 -10.86 12.92
C HIS A 264 -17.03 -11.03 11.78
N ARG A 265 -16.21 -12.08 11.83
CA ARG A 265 -15.25 -12.41 10.76
C ARG A 265 -15.97 -12.84 9.48
N GLU A 266 -17.02 -13.65 9.59
CA GLU A 266 -17.83 -14.11 8.46
C GLU A 266 -18.61 -12.95 7.83
N GLU A 267 -19.21 -12.08 8.63
CA GLU A 267 -19.86 -10.84 8.17
C GLU A 267 -18.87 -9.92 7.45
N SER A 268 -17.67 -9.75 7.99
CA SER A 268 -16.62 -8.94 7.35
C SER A 268 -16.21 -9.54 6.00
N LYS A 269 -16.03 -10.87 5.92
CA LYS A 269 -15.74 -11.56 4.66
C LYS A 269 -16.88 -11.38 3.65
N LYS A 270 -18.13 -11.49 4.09
CA LYS A 270 -19.31 -11.29 3.25
C LYS A 270 -19.36 -9.88 2.68
N LYS A 271 -19.17 -8.84 3.52
CA LYS A 271 -19.09 -7.44 3.08
C LYS A 271 -17.98 -7.20 2.05
N ILE A 272 -16.80 -7.79 2.27
CA ILE A 272 -15.68 -7.70 1.31
C ILE A 272 -16.05 -8.37 -0.02
N SER A 273 -16.67 -9.55 0.01
CA SER A 273 -17.09 -10.25 -1.20
C SER A 273 -18.17 -9.48 -1.97
N GLU A 274 -19.14 -8.87 -1.29
CA GLU A 274 -20.18 -8.03 -1.90
C GLU A 274 -19.58 -6.77 -2.53
N TYR A 275 -18.59 -6.15 -1.87
CA TYR A 275 -17.89 -5.01 -2.43
C TYR A 275 -17.09 -5.40 -3.70
N GLN A 276 -16.41 -6.54 -3.67
CA GLN A 276 -15.66 -7.06 -4.83
C GLN A 276 -16.59 -7.33 -6.00
N THR A 277 -17.70 -8.06 -5.79
CA THR A 277 -18.66 -8.35 -6.86
C THR A 277 -19.31 -7.07 -7.41
N ALA A 278 -19.64 -6.10 -6.56
CA ALA A 278 -20.17 -4.81 -7.00
C ALA A 278 -19.13 -4.01 -7.80
N LYS A 279 -17.86 -4.06 -7.42
CA LYS A 279 -16.76 -3.42 -8.16
C LYS A 279 -16.58 -4.06 -9.53
N ASP A 280 -16.49 -5.38 -9.58
CA ASP A 280 -16.33 -6.15 -10.82
C ASP A 280 -17.51 -5.89 -11.78
N LEU A 281 -18.73 -5.81 -11.24
CA LEU A 281 -19.91 -5.47 -12.03
C LEU A 281 -19.84 -4.07 -12.64
N ARG A 282 -19.35 -3.06 -11.89
CA ARG A 282 -19.16 -1.70 -12.41
C ARG A 282 -18.08 -1.66 -13.49
N GLU A 283 -16.96 -2.35 -13.27
CA GLU A 283 -15.90 -2.46 -14.27
C GLU A 283 -16.40 -3.14 -15.55
N LEU A 284 -17.21 -4.19 -15.41
CA LEU A 284 -17.82 -4.88 -16.54
C LEU A 284 -18.82 -3.98 -17.30
N GLN A 285 -19.67 -3.23 -16.59
CA GLN A 285 -20.60 -2.29 -17.22
C GLN A 285 -19.87 -1.19 -18.00
N MET A 286 -18.79 -0.64 -17.44
CA MET A 286 -17.95 0.32 -18.15
C MET A 286 -17.30 -0.29 -19.38
N ALA A 287 -16.79 -1.53 -19.28
CA ALA A 287 -16.20 -2.23 -20.42
C ALA A 287 -17.22 -2.50 -21.54
N CYS A 288 -18.45 -2.89 -21.19
CA CYS A 288 -19.53 -3.06 -22.15
C CYS A 288 -19.86 -1.76 -22.89
N HIS A 289 -20.02 -0.65 -22.18
CA HIS A 289 -20.30 0.65 -22.80
C HIS A 289 -19.18 1.10 -23.73
N LEU A 290 -17.92 0.92 -23.34
CA LEU A 290 -16.77 1.23 -24.21
C LEU A 290 -16.73 0.32 -25.45
N ALA A 291 -17.10 -0.96 -25.31
CA ALA A 291 -17.18 -1.88 -26.43
C ALA A 291 -18.30 -1.51 -27.42
N GLU A 292 -19.46 -1.05 -26.91
CA GLU A 292 -20.56 -0.54 -27.74
C GLU A 292 -20.12 0.70 -28.53
N GLN A 293 -19.48 1.68 -27.88
CA GLN A 293 -18.93 2.86 -28.56
C GLN A 293 -17.90 2.49 -29.63
N ALA A 294 -17.01 1.54 -29.35
CA ALA A 294 -16.01 1.09 -30.31
C ALA A 294 -16.66 0.39 -31.53
N GLU A 295 -17.78 -0.33 -31.34
CA GLU A 295 -18.51 -0.96 -32.43
C GLU A 295 -19.28 0.08 -33.27
N GLU A 296 -19.90 1.08 -32.65
CA GLU A 296 -20.51 2.21 -33.35
C GLU A 296 -19.49 2.96 -34.22
N GLU A 297 -18.30 3.24 -33.69
CA GLU A 297 -17.20 3.85 -34.44
C GLU A 297 -16.77 2.97 -35.62
N ARG A 298 -16.66 1.65 -35.43
CA ARG A 298 -16.35 0.71 -36.51
C ARG A 298 -17.41 0.74 -37.60
N ILE A 299 -18.69 0.80 -37.24
CA ILE A 299 -19.80 0.91 -38.19
C ILE A 299 -19.69 2.22 -38.99
N ILE A 300 -19.44 3.36 -38.32
CA ILE A 300 -19.29 4.67 -38.97
C ILE A 300 -18.09 4.66 -39.94
N VAL A 301 -16.94 4.15 -39.51
CA VAL A 301 -15.73 4.04 -40.35
C VAL A 301 -16.01 3.17 -41.57
N ARG A 302 -16.70 2.04 -41.39
CA ARG A 302 -17.09 1.15 -42.48
C ARG A 302 -18.04 1.82 -43.47
N GLN A 303 -19.02 2.58 -42.99
CA GLN A 303 -19.93 3.34 -43.85
C GLN A 303 -19.16 4.37 -44.70
N ARG A 304 -18.28 5.17 -44.09
CA ARG A 304 -17.45 6.15 -44.82
C ARG A 304 -16.56 5.49 -45.87
N LEU A 305 -15.99 4.34 -45.56
CA LEU A 305 -15.22 3.54 -46.52
C LEU A 305 -16.09 3.08 -47.70
N ASN A 306 -17.28 2.54 -47.43
CA ASN A 306 -18.20 2.09 -48.47
C ASN A 306 -18.63 3.25 -49.39
N GLU A 307 -19.00 4.40 -48.83
CA GLU A 307 -19.33 5.59 -49.63
C GLU A 307 -18.17 6.03 -50.53
N SER A 308 -16.94 5.94 -50.03
CA SER A 308 -15.75 6.25 -50.83
C SER A 308 -15.53 5.21 -51.93
N ALA A 309 -15.83 3.94 -51.67
CA ALA A 309 -15.75 2.85 -52.64
C ALA A 309 -16.74 3.06 -53.79
N ASP A 310 -17.99 3.46 -53.50
CA ASP A 310 -18.99 3.74 -54.53
C ASP A 310 -18.57 4.88 -55.47
N ARG A 311 -17.96 5.94 -54.91
CA ARG A 311 -17.39 7.04 -55.70
C ARG A 311 -16.27 6.56 -56.63
N ILE A 312 -15.39 5.67 -56.13
CA ILE A 312 -14.30 5.09 -56.92
C ILE A 312 -14.86 4.19 -58.02
N ILE A 313 -15.85 3.36 -57.72
CA ILE A 313 -16.52 2.48 -58.70
C ILE A 313 -17.15 3.33 -59.81
N SER A 314 -17.93 4.36 -59.46
CA SER A 314 -18.57 5.27 -60.42
C SER A 314 -17.55 5.99 -61.30
N ARG A 315 -16.46 6.50 -60.70
CA ARG A 315 -15.35 7.10 -61.46
C ARG A 315 -14.72 6.11 -62.44
N ASN A 316 -14.44 4.88 -62.00
CA ASN A 316 -13.84 3.86 -62.85
C ASN A 316 -14.77 3.43 -64.00
N GLN A 317 -16.07 3.35 -63.74
CA GLN A 317 -17.09 3.10 -64.77
C GLN A 317 -17.14 4.23 -65.80
N SER A 318 -17.16 5.49 -65.35
CA SER A 318 -17.15 6.67 -66.23
C SER A 318 -15.88 6.72 -67.10
N LEU A 319 -14.71 6.44 -66.52
CA LEU A 319 -13.45 6.35 -67.26
C LEU A 319 -13.50 5.23 -68.31
N SER A 320 -14.04 4.06 -67.95
CA SER A 320 -14.21 2.93 -68.88
C SER A 320 -15.16 3.27 -70.03
N ASN A 321 -16.26 3.96 -69.75
CA ASN A 321 -17.23 4.42 -70.75
C ASN A 321 -16.60 5.46 -71.69
N ARG A 322 -15.86 6.43 -71.13
CA ARG A 322 -15.15 7.44 -71.93
C ARG A 322 -14.11 6.83 -72.85
N GLN A 323 -13.40 5.79 -72.41
CA GLN A 323 -12.46 5.06 -73.26
C GLN A 323 -13.17 4.32 -74.40
N ARG A 324 -14.31 3.67 -74.13
CA ARG A 324 -15.13 3.02 -75.16
C ARG A 324 -15.64 4.02 -76.20
N ALA A 325 -16.24 5.13 -75.75
CA ALA A 325 -16.72 6.18 -76.63
C ALA A 325 -15.61 6.79 -77.49
N ARG A 326 -14.41 7.01 -76.93
CA ARG A 326 -13.23 7.44 -77.71
C ARG A 326 -12.87 6.43 -78.79
N LYS A 327 -12.78 5.14 -78.45
CA LYS A 327 -12.49 4.08 -79.43
C LYS A 327 -13.55 4.02 -80.54
N GLU A 328 -14.82 4.15 -80.19
CA GLU A 328 -15.93 4.17 -81.15
C GLU A 328 -15.87 5.42 -82.05
N SER A 329 -15.63 6.61 -81.49
CA SER A 329 -15.47 7.84 -82.27
C SER A 329 -14.28 7.78 -83.24
N LEU A 330 -13.17 7.16 -82.84
CA LEU A 330 -12.02 6.94 -83.70
C LEU A 330 -12.36 5.98 -84.84
N LYS A 331 -13.07 4.88 -84.57
CA LYS A 331 -13.57 3.96 -85.61
C LYS A 331 -14.50 4.69 -86.58
N GLN A 332 -15.46 5.48 -86.08
CA GLN A 332 -16.36 6.27 -86.92
C GLN A 332 -15.63 7.31 -87.76
N THR A 333 -14.61 7.98 -87.21
CA THR A 333 -13.79 8.95 -87.94
C THR A 333 -12.94 8.28 -89.03
N GLN A 334 -12.45 7.06 -88.78
CA GLN A 334 -11.74 6.27 -89.79
C GLN A 334 -12.66 5.78 -90.92
N LEU A 335 -13.94 5.52 -90.61
CA LEU A 335 -14.96 5.12 -91.60
C LEU A 335 -15.60 6.32 -92.32
N ALA A 336 -15.45 7.54 -91.79
CA ALA A 336 -15.95 8.75 -92.44
C ALA A 336 -15.08 9.10 -93.68
N PRO A 337 -15.69 9.39 -94.84
CA PRO A 337 -14.93 9.78 -96.02
C PRO A 337 -14.14 11.07 -95.74
N LYS A 338 -12.86 11.08 -96.13
CA LYS A 338 -11.84 12.13 -95.92
C LYS A 338 -12.20 13.49 -96.58
N SER A 339 -13.34 14.08 -96.24
CA SER A 339 -13.88 15.29 -96.88
C SER A 339 -13.44 16.60 -96.21
N LYS A 340 -12.64 16.55 -95.14
CA LYS A 340 -12.11 17.75 -94.47
C LYS A 340 -10.64 17.59 -94.13
N GLN A 341 -9.79 17.68 -95.16
CA GLN A 341 -8.40 18.09 -94.95
C GLN A 341 -8.43 19.53 -94.43
N CYS A 342 -8.21 19.72 -93.14
CA CYS A 342 -7.87 21.02 -92.60
C CYS A 342 -6.53 21.42 -93.23
N LYS A 343 -6.52 22.51 -94.00
CA LYS A 343 -5.30 23.13 -94.50
C LYS A 343 -4.50 23.57 -93.27
N ILE A 344 -3.48 22.79 -92.90
CA ILE A 344 -2.44 23.26 -92.00
C ILE A 344 -1.74 24.36 -92.78
N VAL A 345 -2.05 25.61 -92.45
CA VAL A 345 -1.25 26.72 -92.92
C VAL A 345 0.02 26.66 -92.09
N ASP A 346 1.09 26.15 -92.68
CA ASP A 346 2.45 26.26 -92.15
C ASP A 346 2.82 27.74 -92.11
N LYS A 347 2.29 28.47 -91.12
CA LYS A 347 2.86 29.75 -90.72
C LYS A 347 4.18 29.39 -90.07
N GLN A 348 5.26 29.54 -90.82
CA GLN A 348 6.61 29.56 -90.30
C GLN A 348 6.69 30.68 -89.26
N VAL A 349 6.46 30.34 -87.98
CA VAL A 349 6.61 31.28 -86.87
C VAL A 349 8.10 31.51 -86.72
N TYR A 350 8.58 32.62 -87.27
CA TYR A 350 9.94 33.09 -87.03
C TYR A 350 9.98 33.70 -85.61
N ALA A 351 10.27 32.87 -84.62
CA ALA A 351 10.56 33.33 -83.27
C ALA A 351 12.02 33.80 -83.23
N GLU A 352 12.23 35.11 -83.28
CA GLU A 352 13.55 35.70 -83.08
C GLU A 352 14.06 35.33 -81.67
N ARG A 353 15.32 34.88 -81.57
CA ARG A 353 15.90 34.46 -80.29
C ARG A 353 16.16 35.70 -79.44
N ASP A 354 15.24 35.97 -78.53
CA ASP A 354 15.44 36.98 -77.49
C ASP A 354 16.47 36.47 -76.46
N PHE A 355 17.70 36.95 -76.60
CA PHE A 355 18.81 36.62 -75.68
C PHE A 355 18.62 37.20 -74.28
N GLN A 356 17.79 38.26 -74.12
CA GLN A 356 17.51 38.85 -72.81
C GLN A 356 16.50 38.03 -72.01
N ARG A 357 15.69 37.18 -72.67
CA ARG A 357 14.76 36.27 -71.99
C ARG A 357 15.44 35.30 -71.01
N LEU A 358 16.72 35.00 -71.21
CA LEU A 358 17.50 34.14 -70.33
C LEU A 358 17.92 34.83 -69.03
N THR A 359 18.07 36.15 -69.03
CA THR A 359 18.48 36.93 -67.86
C THR A 359 17.31 37.59 -67.13
N GLN A 360 16.12 37.60 -67.74
CA GLN A 360 14.91 38.10 -67.10
C GLN A 360 14.16 37.00 -66.33
N LEU A 361 13.63 37.39 -65.17
CA LEU A 361 12.72 36.55 -64.40
C LEU A 361 11.46 36.25 -65.23
N THR A 362 11.01 34.99 -65.22
CA THR A 362 9.72 34.65 -65.83
C THR A 362 8.59 35.34 -65.07
N ASP A 363 7.48 35.61 -65.74
CA ASP A 363 6.35 36.33 -65.14
C ASP A 363 5.80 35.57 -63.91
N SER A 364 5.80 34.24 -63.95
CA SER A 364 5.45 33.40 -62.80
C SER A 364 6.42 33.52 -61.60
N TRP A 365 7.64 33.97 -61.83
CA TRP A 365 8.62 34.22 -60.79
C TRP A 365 8.49 35.64 -60.23
N LYS A 366 8.24 36.64 -61.09
CA LYS A 366 7.90 38.01 -60.67
C LYS A 366 6.65 38.01 -59.78
N GLN A 367 5.62 37.29 -60.19
CA GLN A 367 4.37 37.15 -59.43
C GLN A 367 4.56 36.47 -58.06
N ARG A 368 5.53 35.55 -57.93
CA ARG A 368 5.88 34.93 -56.64
C ARG A 368 6.65 35.84 -55.70
N LEU A 369 7.41 36.81 -56.24
CA LEU A 369 8.13 37.81 -55.45
C LEU A 369 7.20 38.93 -54.98
N GLU A 370 6.20 39.29 -55.80
CA GLU A 370 5.19 40.31 -55.48
C GLU A 370 4.07 39.78 -54.57
N ALA A 371 3.88 38.46 -54.50
CA ALA A 371 2.93 37.85 -53.58
C ALA A 371 3.34 38.12 -52.12
N PRO A 372 2.42 38.58 -51.24
CA PRO A 372 2.70 38.73 -49.81
C PRO A 372 3.19 37.40 -49.24
N ARG A 373 4.39 37.42 -48.63
CA ARG A 373 4.88 36.26 -47.89
C ARG A 373 4.01 36.09 -46.66
N GLU A 374 3.03 35.20 -46.72
CA GLU A 374 2.43 34.67 -45.50
C GLU A 374 3.57 34.10 -44.63
N PRO A 375 3.56 34.34 -43.30
CA PRO A 375 4.53 33.73 -42.42
C PRO A 375 4.31 32.21 -42.51
N CYS A 376 5.08 31.56 -43.38
CA CYS A 376 5.22 30.12 -43.40
C CYS A 376 5.73 29.72 -42.02
N SER A 377 4.80 29.32 -41.15
CA SER A 377 5.10 28.42 -40.04
C SER A 377 5.94 27.31 -40.65
N ILE A 378 7.21 27.27 -40.29
CA ILE A 378 8.09 26.15 -40.60
C ILE A 378 7.42 24.96 -39.92
N GLN A 379 6.56 24.25 -40.65
CA GLN A 379 6.19 22.90 -40.28
C GLN A 379 7.47 22.10 -40.41
N THR A 380 8.24 22.04 -39.33
CA THR A 380 9.16 20.93 -39.07
C THR A 380 8.41 19.67 -39.47
N GLY A 381 8.98 18.98 -40.46
CA GLY A 381 8.26 18.08 -41.33
C GLY A 381 7.39 17.04 -40.61
N LEU A 382 6.43 16.52 -41.38
CA LEU A 382 5.58 15.36 -41.06
C LEU A 382 6.22 14.45 -40.01
N ASN A 383 5.51 14.30 -38.89
CA ASN A 383 5.86 13.43 -37.77
C ASN A 383 6.35 12.07 -38.30
N PRO A 384 7.56 11.59 -37.96
CA PRO A 384 8.14 10.39 -38.56
C PRO A 384 7.29 9.12 -38.39
N GLU A 385 6.37 9.10 -37.43
CA GLU A 385 5.43 8.00 -37.18
C GLU A 385 4.22 7.97 -38.14
N SER A 386 3.90 9.09 -38.80
CA SER A 386 2.75 9.17 -39.74
C SER A 386 3.16 8.92 -41.20
N ARG A 387 4.39 8.43 -41.44
CA ARG A 387 4.81 8.01 -42.78
C ARG A 387 4.15 6.66 -43.08
N PRO A 388 3.39 6.51 -44.17
CA PRO A 388 2.96 5.19 -44.60
C PRO A 388 4.22 4.35 -44.83
N ILE A 389 4.38 3.28 -44.05
CA ILE A 389 5.48 2.33 -44.21
C ILE A 389 5.38 1.84 -45.66
N ARG A 390 6.32 2.26 -46.51
CA ARG A 390 6.42 1.72 -47.86
C ARG A 390 6.55 0.21 -47.72
N MET A 391 5.58 -0.50 -48.30
CA MET A 391 5.54 -1.96 -48.29
C MET A 391 6.88 -2.49 -48.84
N LYS A 392 7.66 -3.17 -48.01
CA LYS A 392 8.93 -3.78 -48.46
C LYS A 392 8.61 -4.93 -49.43
N PRO A 393 9.10 -4.89 -50.68
CA PRO A 393 9.01 -5.99 -51.63
C PRO A 393 9.56 -7.28 -51.02
N GLN A 394 8.97 -8.42 -51.38
CA GLN A 394 9.27 -9.73 -50.75
C GLN A 394 10.75 -10.11 -50.79
N TRP A 395 11.50 -9.73 -51.82
CA TRP A 395 12.93 -10.03 -51.96
C TRP A 395 13.86 -9.26 -51.00
N MET A 396 13.35 -8.25 -50.26
CA MET A 396 14.10 -7.51 -49.24
C MET A 396 13.78 -7.93 -47.80
N ARG A 397 12.92 -8.94 -47.61
CA ARG A 397 12.71 -9.54 -46.29
C ARG A 397 13.73 -10.68 -46.18
N LYS A 398 14.77 -10.49 -45.38
CA LYS A 398 15.66 -11.58 -44.96
C LYS A 398 14.97 -12.34 -43.83
N ASP A 399 15.02 -13.66 -43.91
CA ASP A 399 14.40 -14.59 -42.94
C ASP A 399 14.88 -14.38 -41.51
#